data_AF-A0A9W7GCP1-F1
#
_entry.id   AF-A0A9W7GCP1-F1
#
_cell.length_a   1.000
_cell.length_b   1.000
_cell.length_c   1.000
_cell.angle_alpha   90.00
_cell.angle_beta   90.00
_cell.angle_gamma   90.00
#
_symmetry.space_group_name_H-M   'P 1'
#
loop_
_entity.id
_entity.type
_entity.pdbx_description
1 polymer ?
#
loop_
_entity_poly.entity_id
_entity_poly.type
_entity_poly.pdbx_seq_one_letter_code
_entity_poly.pdbx_strand_id
1 'polypeptide(L)'
;MSNDSDDEYEYDDIDVDVDDDKEEEEEKVLTAAENKICGNEAYKKKDYREAIKYYTLSIEIAEEERSKSGEDGGDLDDSVCSSYYSNRSAAYMMILMYEESIKDCDSALNLDPTNTKVYFRKAKLQVNLGLLEEGIDTYAKGLVRDSNNVQAVKEKDQAVMAQKRMQLAKDCLKKYDANLQKIEGRQALSQVEIVLGICPGWKEAKLIKCLALSAAGRGDEAYGLTTSLMRGGMMNNSELLFVRARCLYSMGSLDECVKHLKQILSGDPDNKKAREEFKRVKVLAAKKTEADNAYKSSNFDSAVSLYTEAIEMAKDNPAYKAKLYNNRATAHSNLRNHEECVGDCTEAIKLDPDYAKAYNKRAASLCILGEKVHIEKAIQDYEKYASLAGEEVHREVSRKIKAAKVQLKRASRKDFYKILGVKQDATESEIKKAYRKSALKNHPDRHANSSEEDKKRAEVVFRDVNLAYEVLSDPKKKDLYDQGVDEQDLDDPNAGMHRGHGGMGGGMGGIDPSVLFQMFMQQQGGGGGMGGGMGGGMGGGGFHFG
;
A
#
# COMPACT_ATOMS: atom_id res chain seq x y z
N MET A 1 105.17 29.31 -2.84
CA MET A 1 105.97 28.28 -3.51
C MET A 1 105.01 27.24 -4.06
N SER A 2 104.90 26.90 -5.33
CA SER A 2 105.47 27.41 -6.58
C SER A 2 104.70 26.66 -7.67
N ASN A 3 104.24 27.38 -8.70
CA ASN A 3 104.26 26.95 -10.11
C ASN A 3 103.37 25.75 -10.55
N ASP A 4 102.68 25.76 -11.69
CA ASP A 4 102.85 26.49 -12.96
C ASP A 4 101.48 26.67 -13.67
N SER A 5 101.32 27.83 -14.32
CA SER A 5 100.94 28.05 -15.74
C SER A 5 100.73 26.81 -16.62
N ASP A 6 99.93 26.78 -17.69
CA ASP A 6 99.12 27.74 -18.46
C ASP A 6 98.22 26.85 -19.38
N ASP A 7 97.06 27.36 -19.79
CA ASP A 7 96.59 27.40 -21.19
C ASP A 7 95.05 27.50 -21.28
N GLU A 8 94.63 28.57 -21.95
CA GLU A 8 93.27 28.92 -22.39
C GLU A 8 92.67 27.83 -23.31
N TYR A 9 91.34 27.80 -23.47
CA TYR A 9 90.66 28.06 -24.76
C TYR A 9 89.13 28.04 -24.56
N GLU A 10 88.47 28.97 -25.25
CA GLU A 10 87.05 29.38 -25.16
C GLU A 10 86.02 28.26 -25.30
N TYR A 11 84.90 28.43 -24.57
CA TYR A 11 83.64 27.72 -24.77
C TYR A 11 82.89 28.33 -25.97
N ASP A 12 82.70 27.55 -27.04
CA ASP A 12 81.67 27.82 -28.04
C ASP A 12 80.35 27.20 -27.56
N ASP A 13 79.33 28.04 -27.41
CA ASP A 13 77.93 27.66 -27.16
C ASP A 13 77.42 26.79 -28.31
N ILE A 14 77.12 25.52 -28.01
CA ILE A 14 76.36 24.64 -28.90
C ILE A 14 74.94 24.58 -28.35
N ASP A 15 74.05 25.34 -29.00
CA ASP A 15 72.60 25.18 -28.91
C ASP A 15 72.23 23.72 -29.22
N VAL A 16 71.73 23.03 -28.20
CA VAL A 16 71.13 21.70 -28.35
C VAL A 16 69.68 21.93 -28.74
N ASP A 17 69.42 22.02 -30.05
CA ASP A 17 68.07 21.90 -30.59
C ASP A 17 67.53 20.51 -30.22
N VAL A 18 66.61 20.51 -29.25
CA VAL A 18 65.77 19.36 -28.93
C VAL A 18 64.67 19.35 -29.97
N ASP A 19 64.80 18.47 -30.96
CA ASP A 19 63.73 18.14 -31.91
C ASP A 19 62.48 17.69 -31.13
N ASP A 20 61.53 18.62 -30.95
CA ASP A 20 60.18 18.37 -30.44
C ASP A 20 59.33 17.90 -31.63
N ASP A 21 59.62 16.71 -32.16
CA ASP A 21 58.78 16.01 -33.14
C ASP A 21 57.49 15.52 -32.45
N LYS A 22 56.57 16.45 -32.20
CA LYS A 22 55.15 16.12 -32.05
C LYS A 22 54.57 16.02 -33.46
N GLU A 23 54.48 14.80 -33.96
CA GLU A 23 53.58 14.48 -35.08
C GLU A 23 52.17 14.95 -34.69
N GLU A 24 51.73 16.08 -35.25
CA GLU A 24 50.32 16.45 -35.29
C GLU A 24 49.61 15.35 -36.11
N GLU A 25 48.85 14.48 -35.45
CA GLU A 25 47.89 13.60 -36.14
C GLU A 25 46.92 14.50 -36.90
N GLU A 26 47.13 14.69 -38.20
CA GLU A 26 46.14 15.32 -39.09
C GLU A 26 44.83 14.53 -38.95
N GLU A 27 43.83 15.14 -38.30
CA GLU A 27 42.49 14.56 -38.16
C GLU A 27 41.93 14.35 -39.57
N LYS A 28 41.93 13.11 -40.05
CA LYS A 28 41.50 12.76 -41.41
C LYS A 28 40.05 13.21 -41.61
N VAL A 29 39.86 14.32 -42.34
CA VAL A 29 38.54 14.86 -42.67
C VAL A 29 37.83 13.87 -43.60
N LEU A 30 36.79 13.21 -43.08
CA LEU A 30 36.00 12.24 -43.82
C LEU A 30 35.06 12.95 -44.80
N THR A 31 34.88 12.37 -46.00
CA THR A 31 33.88 12.81 -46.98
C THR A 31 32.45 12.52 -46.49
N ALA A 32 31.42 13.13 -47.12
CA ALA A 32 30.02 12.85 -46.79
C ALA A 32 29.66 11.35 -46.94
N ALA A 33 30.21 10.69 -47.97
CA ALA A 33 29.99 9.27 -48.20
C ALA A 33 30.67 8.38 -47.14
N GLU A 34 31.89 8.70 -46.74
CA GLU A 34 32.61 7.99 -45.67
C GLU A 34 31.92 8.16 -44.32
N ASN A 35 31.49 9.38 -43.98
CA ASN A 35 30.68 9.64 -42.79
C ASN A 35 29.38 8.81 -42.79
N LYS A 36 28.67 8.69 -43.93
CA LYS A 36 27.50 7.80 -44.02
C LYS A 36 27.86 6.35 -43.71
N ILE A 37 29.01 5.86 -44.17
CA ILE A 37 29.47 4.49 -43.90
C ILE A 37 29.72 4.30 -42.41
N CYS A 38 30.47 5.22 -41.78
CA CYS A 38 30.70 5.21 -40.32
C CYS A 38 29.37 5.25 -39.56
N GLY A 39 28.42 6.09 -39.99
CA GLY A 39 27.08 6.15 -39.42
C GLY A 39 26.31 4.84 -39.54
N ASN A 40 26.38 4.17 -40.70
CA ASN A 40 25.76 2.86 -40.92
C ASN A 40 26.39 1.76 -40.03
N GLU A 41 27.70 1.81 -39.81
CA GLU A 41 28.38 0.88 -38.90
C GLU A 41 27.98 1.12 -37.45
N ALA A 42 27.94 2.37 -37.00
CA ALA A 42 27.44 2.74 -35.68
C ALA A 42 25.97 2.29 -35.49
N TYR A 43 25.13 2.49 -36.52
CA TYR A 43 23.74 2.04 -36.52
C TYR A 43 23.62 0.53 -36.36
N LYS A 44 24.43 -0.25 -37.09
CA LYS A 44 24.49 -1.73 -36.96
C LYS A 44 24.93 -2.17 -35.56
N LYS A 45 25.84 -1.42 -34.94
CA LYS A 45 26.27 -1.61 -33.53
C LYS A 45 25.22 -1.15 -32.52
N LYS A 46 24.08 -0.60 -32.97
CA LYS A 46 23.01 0.00 -32.16
C LYS A 46 23.47 1.23 -31.37
N ASP A 47 24.60 1.83 -31.76
CA ASP A 47 25.02 3.13 -31.26
C ASP A 47 24.38 4.23 -32.09
N TYR A 48 23.09 4.47 -31.82
CA TYR A 48 22.30 5.41 -32.60
C TYR A 48 22.74 6.86 -32.39
N ARG A 49 23.31 7.19 -31.22
CA ARG A 49 23.82 8.55 -30.97
C ARG A 49 25.04 8.83 -31.83
N GLU A 50 25.95 7.88 -31.90
CA GLU A 50 27.12 8.02 -32.76
C GLU A 50 26.73 7.99 -34.24
N ALA A 51 25.77 7.14 -34.62
CA ALA A 51 25.22 7.15 -35.97
C ALA A 51 24.64 8.52 -36.36
N ILE A 52 23.89 9.18 -35.46
CA ILE A 52 23.34 10.52 -35.69
C ILE A 52 24.44 11.54 -35.92
N LYS A 53 25.55 11.49 -35.17
CA LYS A 53 26.68 12.42 -35.37
C LYS A 53 27.24 12.28 -36.79
N TYR A 54 27.59 11.06 -37.18
CA TYR A 54 28.14 10.79 -38.51
C TYR A 54 27.18 11.15 -39.65
N TYR A 55 25.88 10.84 -39.52
CA TYR A 55 24.90 11.27 -40.52
C TYR A 55 24.72 12.79 -40.55
N THR A 56 24.86 13.48 -39.41
CA THR A 56 24.81 14.95 -39.36
C THR A 56 25.99 15.55 -40.10
N LEU A 57 27.22 15.06 -39.86
CA LEU A 57 28.40 15.44 -40.63
C LEU A 57 28.21 15.18 -42.13
N SER A 58 27.60 14.04 -42.50
CA SER A 58 27.30 13.72 -43.90
C SER A 58 26.37 14.75 -44.55
N ILE A 59 25.37 15.24 -43.80
CA ILE A 59 24.40 16.24 -44.28
C ILE A 59 25.06 17.62 -44.39
N GLU A 60 25.81 18.04 -43.37
CA GLU A 60 26.50 19.34 -43.36
C GLU A 60 27.49 19.48 -44.52
N ILE A 61 28.32 18.45 -44.76
CA ILE A 61 29.26 18.43 -45.88
C ILE A 61 28.50 18.48 -47.22
N ALA A 62 27.44 17.69 -47.38
CA ALA A 62 26.66 17.65 -48.62
C ALA A 62 25.93 18.98 -48.90
N GLU A 63 25.40 19.65 -47.86
CA GLU A 63 24.78 20.98 -47.97
C GLU A 63 25.80 22.05 -48.35
N GLU A 64 27.02 21.98 -47.80
CA GLU A 64 28.12 22.88 -48.11
C GLU A 64 28.60 22.70 -49.57
N GLU A 65 28.79 21.45 -50.01
CA GLU A 65 29.13 21.11 -51.40
C GLU A 65 28.09 21.63 -52.40
N ARG A 66 26.80 21.50 -52.03
CA ARG A 66 25.67 22.00 -52.82
C ARG A 66 25.59 23.52 -52.84
N SER A 67 26.01 24.20 -51.77
CA SER A 67 26.00 25.67 -51.70
C SER A 67 27.15 26.30 -52.49
N LYS A 68 28.27 25.57 -52.66
CA LYS A 68 29.44 26.01 -53.43
C LYS A 68 29.28 25.80 -54.95
N SER A 69 28.41 24.87 -55.34
CA SER A 69 28.01 24.68 -56.73
C SER A 69 26.91 25.70 -57.08
N GLY A 70 27.26 26.74 -57.84
CA GLY A 70 26.33 27.83 -58.22
C GLY A 70 25.16 27.39 -59.11
N GLU A 71 24.49 28.36 -59.78
CA GLU A 71 23.25 28.14 -60.57
C GLU A 71 23.34 27.08 -61.69
N ASP A 72 24.54 26.62 -62.05
CA ASP A 72 24.76 25.34 -62.78
C ASP A 72 25.03 24.24 -61.74
N GLY A 73 23.95 23.52 -61.38
CA GLY A 73 23.89 22.58 -60.26
C GLY A 73 25.04 21.56 -60.20
N GLY A 74 25.61 21.42 -59.00
CA GLY A 74 26.68 20.46 -58.74
C GLY A 74 26.22 19.00 -58.90
N ASP A 75 27.16 18.14 -59.26
CA ASP A 75 27.00 16.70 -59.54
C ASP A 75 26.50 15.83 -58.35
N LEU A 76 26.12 16.43 -57.22
CA LEU A 76 25.59 15.67 -56.08
C LEU A 76 24.12 15.29 -56.31
N ASP A 77 23.90 14.01 -56.56
CA ASP A 77 22.58 13.42 -56.73
C ASP A 77 21.68 13.68 -55.50
N ASP A 78 20.55 14.36 -55.73
CA ASP A 78 19.53 14.65 -54.71
C ASP A 78 19.04 13.38 -53.99
N SER A 79 19.06 12.23 -54.68
CA SER A 79 18.74 10.94 -54.07
C SER A 79 19.79 10.49 -53.04
N VAL A 80 21.07 10.81 -53.27
CA VAL A 80 22.16 10.55 -52.33
C VAL A 80 22.02 11.45 -51.09
N CYS A 81 21.74 12.73 -51.28
CA CYS A 81 21.46 13.67 -50.18
C CYS A 81 20.24 13.23 -49.37
N SER A 82 19.14 12.84 -50.04
CA SER A 82 17.94 12.29 -49.42
C SER A 82 18.26 11.06 -48.55
N SER A 83 19.19 10.21 -48.99
CA SER A 83 19.61 9.02 -48.23
C SER A 83 20.25 9.35 -46.88
N TYR A 84 20.96 10.48 -46.75
CA TYR A 84 21.58 10.90 -45.48
C TYR A 84 20.53 11.26 -44.43
N TYR A 85 19.57 12.13 -44.80
CA TYR A 85 18.43 12.46 -43.94
C TYR A 85 17.59 11.21 -43.62
N SER A 86 17.34 10.34 -44.60
CA SER A 86 16.61 9.09 -44.39
C SER A 86 17.31 8.18 -43.36
N ASN A 87 18.63 8.07 -43.40
CA ASN A 87 19.39 7.26 -42.44
C ASN A 87 19.42 7.91 -41.04
N ARG A 88 19.60 9.23 -40.96
CA ARG A 88 19.55 9.96 -39.68
C ARG A 88 18.16 9.89 -39.04
N SER A 89 17.11 10.02 -39.84
CA SER A 89 15.72 9.79 -39.43
C SER A 89 15.54 8.39 -38.83
N ALA A 90 16.11 7.35 -39.45
CA ALA A 90 16.05 5.99 -38.92
C ALA A 90 16.76 5.87 -37.56
N ALA A 91 17.88 6.58 -37.35
CA ALA A 91 18.59 6.61 -36.08
C ALA A 91 17.82 7.37 -34.99
N TYR A 92 17.25 8.55 -35.31
CA TYR A 92 16.38 9.30 -34.41
C TYR A 92 15.16 8.47 -33.96
N MET A 93 14.55 7.71 -34.89
CA MET A 93 13.44 6.83 -34.57
C MET A 93 13.80 5.78 -33.50
N MET A 94 15.02 5.24 -33.53
CA MET A 94 15.46 4.22 -32.57
C MET A 94 15.70 4.76 -31.16
N ILE A 95 15.95 6.06 -31.02
CA ILE A 95 16.07 6.74 -29.72
C ILE A 95 14.83 7.55 -29.33
N LEU A 96 13.70 7.30 -30.01
CA LEU A 96 12.38 7.89 -29.74
C LEU A 96 12.32 9.42 -29.94
N MET A 97 13.24 9.99 -30.73
CA MET A 97 13.23 11.38 -31.16
C MET A 97 12.35 11.52 -32.40
N TYR A 98 11.04 11.38 -32.22
CA TYR A 98 10.10 11.25 -33.33
C TYR A 98 9.90 12.56 -34.09
N GLU A 99 9.85 13.68 -33.39
CA GLU A 99 9.67 15.00 -33.99
C GLU A 99 10.86 15.37 -34.91
N GLU A 100 12.10 15.13 -34.48
CA GLU A 100 13.30 15.32 -35.29
C GLU A 100 13.36 14.35 -36.47
N SER A 101 12.96 13.09 -36.23
CA SER A 101 12.91 12.07 -37.28
C SER A 101 11.91 12.40 -38.40
N ILE A 102 10.79 13.07 -38.09
CA ILE A 102 9.81 13.55 -39.07
C ILE A 102 10.39 14.70 -39.90
N LYS A 103 11.10 15.66 -39.28
CA LYS A 103 11.76 16.75 -40.01
C LYS A 103 12.75 16.22 -41.05
N ASP A 104 13.55 15.23 -40.67
CA ASP A 104 14.47 14.58 -41.61
C ASP A 104 13.72 13.82 -42.73
N CYS A 105 12.56 13.21 -42.43
CA CYS A 105 11.72 12.62 -43.48
C CYS A 105 11.20 13.68 -44.45
N ASP A 106 10.82 14.87 -43.94
CA ASP A 106 10.36 15.98 -44.78
C ASP A 106 11.47 16.47 -45.70
N SER A 107 12.67 16.70 -45.17
CA SER A 107 13.85 17.05 -45.97
C SER A 107 14.17 15.98 -47.02
N ALA A 108 14.16 14.70 -46.63
CA ALA A 108 14.40 13.59 -47.55
C ALA A 108 13.35 13.52 -48.69
N LEU A 109 12.07 13.76 -48.39
CA LEU A 109 10.99 13.74 -49.38
C LEU A 109 10.96 14.99 -50.27
N ASN A 110 11.46 16.13 -49.78
CA ASN A 110 11.64 17.33 -50.61
C ASN A 110 12.72 17.10 -51.67
N LEU A 111 13.77 16.35 -51.33
CA LEU A 111 14.86 15.98 -52.23
C LEU A 111 14.48 14.83 -53.17
N ASP A 112 13.87 13.77 -52.65
CA ASP A 112 13.43 12.60 -53.43
C ASP A 112 11.97 12.23 -53.09
N PRO A 113 10.99 12.80 -53.81
CA PRO A 113 9.57 12.51 -53.62
C PRO A 113 9.13 11.10 -54.06
N THR A 114 10.02 10.31 -54.67
CA THR A 114 9.72 8.96 -55.16
C THR A 114 10.04 7.89 -54.13
N ASN A 115 10.80 8.24 -53.09
CA ASN A 115 11.27 7.30 -52.07
C ASN A 115 10.16 6.79 -51.14
N THR A 116 9.55 5.66 -51.49
CA THR A 116 8.43 5.07 -50.75
C THR A 116 8.78 4.68 -49.31
N LYS A 117 10.04 4.29 -49.05
CA LYS A 117 10.51 3.92 -47.70
C LYS A 117 10.40 5.10 -46.73
N VAL A 118 10.65 6.32 -47.19
CA VAL A 118 10.59 7.53 -46.36
C VAL A 118 9.13 7.88 -46.03
N TYR A 119 8.20 7.74 -46.98
CA TYR A 119 6.76 7.89 -46.69
C TYR A 119 6.31 6.95 -45.57
N PHE A 120 6.65 5.66 -45.67
CA PHE A 120 6.23 4.68 -44.66
C PHE A 120 6.89 4.93 -43.30
N ARG A 121 8.16 5.37 -43.27
CA ARG A 121 8.81 5.79 -42.02
C ARG A 121 8.12 7.01 -41.40
N LYS A 122 7.90 8.07 -42.19
CA LYS A 122 7.22 9.29 -41.75
C LYS A 122 5.82 8.98 -41.19
N ALA A 123 5.04 8.19 -41.92
CA ALA A 123 3.70 7.80 -41.50
C ALA A 123 3.71 7.04 -40.17
N LYS A 124 4.67 6.12 -39.98
CA LYS A 124 4.84 5.38 -38.73
C LYS A 124 5.21 6.30 -37.55
N LEU A 125 6.06 7.29 -37.77
CA LEU A 125 6.44 8.28 -36.76
C LEU A 125 5.25 9.17 -36.37
N GLN A 126 4.48 9.64 -37.36
CA GLN A 126 3.25 10.40 -37.14
C GLN A 126 2.24 9.59 -36.31
N VAL A 127 2.02 8.32 -36.64
CA VAL A 127 1.15 7.42 -35.86
C VAL A 127 1.67 7.24 -34.44
N ASN A 128 2.98 7.05 -34.24
CA ASN A 128 3.59 6.94 -32.91
C ASN A 128 3.30 8.18 -32.03
N LEU A 129 3.37 9.38 -32.61
CA LEU A 129 3.05 10.64 -31.93
C LEU A 129 1.54 10.88 -31.74
N GLY A 130 0.69 10.10 -32.40
CA GLY A 130 -0.76 10.25 -32.38
C GLY A 130 -1.31 11.24 -33.42
N LEU A 131 -0.49 11.65 -34.40
CA LEU A 131 -0.89 12.42 -35.57
C LEU A 131 -1.57 11.50 -36.59
N LEU A 132 -2.69 10.88 -36.18
CA LEU A 132 -3.29 9.75 -36.90
C LEU A 132 -3.79 10.13 -38.29
N GLU A 133 -4.43 11.29 -38.44
CA GLU A 133 -4.95 11.75 -39.73
C GLU A 133 -3.82 11.98 -40.73
N GLU A 134 -2.76 12.70 -40.30
CA GLU A 134 -1.57 12.93 -41.12
C GLU A 134 -0.83 11.63 -41.46
N GLY A 135 -0.73 10.72 -40.51
CA GLY A 135 -0.11 9.41 -40.71
C GLY A 135 -0.88 8.56 -41.72
N ILE A 136 -2.21 8.53 -41.63
CA ILE A 136 -3.08 7.81 -42.57
C ILE A 136 -2.94 8.39 -44.00
N ASP A 137 -2.90 9.71 -44.13
CA ASP A 137 -2.66 10.38 -45.42
C ASP A 137 -1.27 10.07 -45.97
N THR A 138 -0.23 10.10 -45.12
CA THR A 138 1.14 9.80 -45.53
C THR A 138 1.30 8.33 -45.95
N TYR A 139 0.65 7.39 -45.26
CA TYR A 139 0.57 5.99 -45.71
C TYR A 139 -0.13 5.89 -47.07
N ALA A 140 -1.23 6.62 -47.28
CA ALA A 140 -1.94 6.62 -48.56
C ALA A 140 -1.05 7.13 -49.70
N LYS A 141 -0.31 8.24 -49.48
CA LYS A 141 0.66 8.78 -50.45
C LYS A 141 1.79 7.79 -50.78
N GLY A 142 2.28 7.05 -49.79
CA GLY A 142 3.26 5.98 -50.01
C GLY A 142 2.70 4.81 -50.80
N LEU A 143 1.48 4.37 -50.48
CA LEU A 143 0.80 3.23 -51.14
C LEU A 143 0.38 3.53 -52.59
N VAL A 144 0.17 4.79 -52.95
CA VAL A 144 -0.03 5.17 -54.37
C VAL A 144 1.22 4.84 -55.21
N ARG A 145 2.41 4.91 -54.60
CA ARG A 145 3.70 4.64 -55.26
C ARG A 145 4.13 3.17 -55.15
N ASP A 146 3.83 2.52 -54.02
CA ASP A 146 4.09 1.10 -53.77
C ASP A 146 2.82 0.42 -53.23
N SER A 147 1.94 0.04 -54.16
CA SER A 147 0.61 -0.51 -53.85
C SER A 147 0.64 -1.92 -53.28
N ASN A 148 1.74 -2.64 -53.43
CA ASN A 148 1.89 -4.03 -52.97
C ASN A 148 2.45 -4.13 -51.55
N ASN A 149 2.66 -3.01 -50.87
CA ASN A 149 3.22 -2.99 -49.52
C ASN A 149 2.19 -3.42 -48.45
N VAL A 150 2.06 -4.74 -48.24
CA VAL A 150 1.13 -5.33 -47.27
C VAL A 150 1.34 -4.80 -45.86
N GLN A 151 2.59 -4.55 -45.46
CA GLN A 151 2.92 -4.02 -44.14
C GLN A 151 2.38 -2.60 -43.95
N ALA A 152 2.56 -1.72 -44.94
CA ALA A 152 2.05 -0.35 -44.88
C ALA A 152 0.51 -0.31 -44.86
N VAL A 153 -0.17 -1.20 -45.60
CA VAL A 153 -1.65 -1.34 -45.51
C VAL A 153 -2.07 -1.70 -44.08
N LYS A 154 -1.42 -2.71 -43.49
CA LYS A 154 -1.71 -3.13 -42.11
C LYS A 154 -1.47 -2.04 -41.07
N GLU A 155 -0.35 -1.31 -41.17
CA GLU A 155 -0.02 -0.22 -40.25
C GLU A 155 -0.99 0.96 -40.41
N LYS A 156 -1.44 1.27 -41.63
CA LYS A 156 -2.51 2.25 -41.89
C LYS A 156 -3.83 1.84 -41.23
N ASP A 157 -4.24 0.59 -41.37
CA ASP A 157 -5.47 0.07 -40.73
C ASP A 157 -5.38 0.11 -39.20
N GLN A 158 -4.18 -0.13 -38.63
CA GLN A 158 -3.94 0.04 -37.20
C GLN A 158 -4.11 1.50 -36.76
N ALA A 159 -3.64 2.47 -37.55
CA ALA A 159 -3.84 3.89 -37.26
C ALA A 159 -5.33 4.28 -37.24
N VAL A 160 -6.12 3.79 -38.22
CA VAL A 160 -7.58 3.97 -38.25
C VAL A 160 -8.24 3.32 -37.02
N MET A 161 -7.79 2.14 -36.62
CA MET A 161 -8.27 1.46 -35.42
C MET A 161 -7.96 2.29 -34.16
N ALA A 162 -6.74 2.82 -34.03
CA ALA A 162 -6.35 3.64 -32.89
C ALA A 162 -7.25 4.88 -32.75
N GLN A 163 -7.61 5.52 -33.86
CA GLN A 163 -8.52 6.68 -33.85
C GLN A 163 -9.90 6.30 -33.27
N LYS A 164 -10.49 5.20 -33.75
CA LYS A 164 -11.78 4.70 -33.27
C LYS A 164 -11.73 4.31 -31.79
N ARG A 165 -10.67 3.60 -31.37
CA ARG A 165 -10.47 3.15 -29.98
C ARG A 165 -10.28 4.33 -29.04
N MET A 166 -9.54 5.36 -29.46
CA MET A 166 -9.37 6.58 -28.67
C MET A 166 -10.70 7.30 -28.46
N GLN A 167 -11.53 7.40 -29.50
CA GLN A 167 -12.86 7.99 -29.38
C GLN A 167 -13.74 7.22 -28.39
N LEU A 168 -13.75 5.89 -28.47
CA LEU A 168 -14.47 5.04 -27.52
C LEU A 168 -13.97 5.26 -26.08
N ALA A 169 -12.65 5.36 -25.86
CA ALA A 169 -12.09 5.66 -24.54
C ALA A 169 -12.59 7.01 -24.00
N LYS A 170 -12.59 8.06 -24.84
CA LYS A 170 -13.11 9.38 -24.48
C LYS A 170 -14.60 9.33 -24.16
N ASP A 171 -15.40 8.58 -24.92
CA ASP A 171 -16.84 8.47 -24.71
C ASP A 171 -17.19 7.69 -23.43
N CYS A 172 -16.43 6.65 -23.09
CA CYS A 172 -16.54 5.98 -21.79
C CYS A 172 -16.27 6.96 -20.64
N LEU A 173 -15.25 7.81 -20.75
CA LEU A 173 -14.92 8.82 -19.72
C LEU A 173 -15.92 9.97 -19.64
N LYS A 174 -16.60 10.33 -20.74
CA LYS A 174 -17.68 11.33 -20.72
C LYS A 174 -18.93 10.83 -19.99
N LYS A 175 -19.23 9.53 -20.14
CA LYS A 175 -20.36 8.87 -19.47
C LYS A 175 -20.08 8.54 -18.01
N TYR A 176 -18.81 8.62 -17.58
CA TYR A 176 -18.41 8.32 -16.22
C TYR A 176 -19.10 9.23 -15.21
N ASP A 177 -19.91 8.63 -14.34
CA ASP A 177 -20.41 9.23 -13.11
C ASP A 177 -19.66 8.60 -11.94
N ALA A 178 -19.11 9.42 -11.04
CA ALA A 178 -18.41 8.93 -9.85
C ALA A 178 -19.31 8.07 -8.93
N ASN A 179 -20.63 8.19 -9.07
CA ASN A 179 -21.62 7.40 -8.33
C ASN A 179 -22.02 6.09 -9.05
N LEU A 180 -21.81 5.98 -10.37
CA LEU A 180 -22.07 4.76 -11.15
C LEU A 180 -20.76 4.18 -11.70
N GLN A 181 -20.12 3.36 -10.84
CA GLN A 181 -19.29 2.20 -11.15
C GLN A 181 -17.94 2.38 -11.88
N LYS A 182 -16.96 1.60 -11.40
CA LYS A 182 -15.60 1.45 -11.95
C LYS A 182 -15.55 0.77 -13.34
N ILE A 183 -16.70 0.48 -13.97
CA ILE A 183 -16.76 -0.33 -15.20
C ILE A 183 -16.34 0.50 -16.41
N GLU A 184 -16.88 1.70 -16.54
CA GLU A 184 -16.60 2.65 -17.62
C GLU A 184 -15.13 3.07 -17.60
N GLY A 185 -14.57 3.28 -16.40
CA GLY A 185 -13.13 3.51 -16.21
C GLY A 185 -12.28 2.33 -16.69
N ARG A 186 -12.67 1.08 -16.37
CA ARG A 186 -11.98 -0.13 -16.86
C ARG A 186 -12.11 -0.33 -18.36
N GLN A 187 -13.28 -0.02 -18.93
CA GLN A 187 -13.49 -0.07 -20.39
C GLN A 187 -12.64 0.97 -21.10
N ALA A 188 -12.64 2.22 -20.63
CA ALA A 188 -11.79 3.28 -21.16
C ALA A 188 -10.31 2.88 -21.08
N LEU A 189 -9.90 2.27 -19.97
CA LEU A 189 -8.53 1.80 -19.77
C LEU A 189 -8.15 0.73 -20.79
N SER A 190 -9.03 -0.26 -21.01
CA SER A 190 -8.80 -1.31 -22.02
C SER A 190 -8.68 -0.72 -23.43
N GLN A 191 -9.53 0.25 -23.79
CA GLN A 191 -9.45 0.90 -25.11
C GLN A 191 -8.15 1.67 -25.29
N VAL A 192 -7.74 2.48 -24.29
CA VAL A 192 -6.54 3.31 -24.41
C VAL A 192 -5.24 2.50 -24.33
N GLU A 193 -5.24 1.33 -23.68
CA GLU A 193 -4.09 0.42 -23.71
C GLU A 193 -3.84 -0.15 -25.11
N ILE A 194 -4.90 -0.49 -25.86
CA ILE A 194 -4.78 -0.88 -27.26
C ILE A 194 -4.22 0.29 -28.09
N VAL A 195 -4.72 1.51 -27.87
CA VAL A 195 -4.22 2.72 -28.55
C VAL A 195 -2.72 2.91 -28.29
N LEU A 196 -2.27 2.81 -27.04
CA LEU A 196 -0.86 2.99 -26.67
C LEU A 196 0.04 1.85 -27.15
N GLY A 197 -0.50 0.66 -27.42
CA GLY A 197 0.22 -0.41 -28.12
C GLY A 197 0.54 -0.07 -29.58
N ILE A 198 -0.27 0.79 -30.21
CA ILE A 198 -0.08 1.26 -31.58
C ILE A 198 0.68 2.60 -31.59
N CYS A 199 0.36 3.49 -30.65
CA CYS A 199 0.81 4.88 -30.58
C CYS A 199 1.51 5.19 -29.24
N PRO A 200 2.66 4.55 -28.93
CA PRO A 200 3.31 4.68 -27.62
C PRO A 200 3.85 6.08 -27.31
N GLY A 201 4.06 6.93 -28.32
CA GLY A 201 4.49 8.31 -28.17
C GLY A 201 3.35 9.28 -27.84
N TRP A 202 2.09 8.88 -28.02
CA TRP A 202 0.95 9.80 -27.96
C TRP A 202 0.64 10.31 -26.55
N LYS A 203 1.03 11.56 -26.27
CA LYS A 203 0.91 12.21 -24.96
C LYS A 203 -0.55 12.30 -24.49
N GLU A 204 -1.48 12.67 -25.39
CA GLU A 204 -2.92 12.72 -25.11
C GLU A 204 -3.45 11.34 -24.68
N ALA A 205 -3.08 10.25 -25.35
CA ALA A 205 -3.50 8.90 -24.98
C ALA A 205 -2.96 8.49 -23.59
N LYS A 206 -1.75 8.91 -23.22
CA LYS A 206 -1.23 8.71 -21.86
C LYS A 206 -2.01 9.49 -20.82
N LEU A 207 -2.44 10.71 -21.14
CA LEU A 207 -3.32 11.51 -20.27
C LEU A 207 -4.70 10.87 -20.10
N ILE A 208 -5.31 10.36 -21.19
CA ILE A 208 -6.56 9.58 -21.13
C ILE A 208 -6.36 8.31 -20.28
N LYS A 209 -5.19 7.66 -20.35
CA LYS A 209 -4.84 6.54 -19.46
C LYS A 209 -4.80 6.95 -17.99
N CYS A 210 -4.25 8.12 -17.64
CA CYS A 210 -4.32 8.65 -16.27
C CYS A 210 -5.78 8.81 -15.79
N LEU A 211 -6.63 9.41 -16.63
CA LEU A 211 -8.05 9.58 -16.34
C LEU A 211 -8.77 8.22 -16.14
N ALA A 212 -8.50 7.28 -17.04
CA ALA A 212 -9.09 5.94 -16.99
C ALA A 212 -8.63 5.14 -15.77
N LEU A 213 -7.34 5.20 -15.41
CA LEU A 213 -6.82 4.58 -14.18
C LEU A 213 -7.49 5.17 -12.94
N SER A 214 -7.61 6.50 -12.87
CA SER A 214 -8.29 7.19 -11.77
C SER A 214 -9.77 6.77 -11.67
N ALA A 215 -10.50 6.76 -12.79
CA ALA A 215 -11.90 6.32 -12.85
C ALA A 215 -12.10 4.83 -12.54
N ALA A 216 -11.12 3.99 -12.87
CA ALA A 216 -11.11 2.56 -12.52
C ALA A 216 -10.78 2.30 -11.03
N GLY A 217 -10.45 3.35 -10.25
CA GLY A 217 -10.04 3.23 -8.85
C GLY A 217 -8.60 2.76 -8.66
N ARG A 218 -7.76 2.81 -9.71
CA ARG A 218 -6.32 2.48 -9.69
C ARG A 218 -5.51 3.77 -9.46
N GLY A 219 -5.76 4.43 -8.32
CA GLY A 219 -5.24 5.75 -7.99
C GLY A 219 -3.71 5.82 -7.93
N ASP A 220 -3.05 4.79 -7.38
CA ASP A 220 -1.59 4.76 -7.24
C ASP A 220 -0.88 4.71 -8.59
N GLU A 221 -1.38 3.89 -9.52
CA GLU A 221 -0.86 3.81 -10.88
C GLU A 221 -1.13 5.10 -11.67
N ALA A 222 -2.32 5.69 -11.50
CA ALA A 222 -2.63 6.99 -12.08
C ALA A 222 -1.63 8.05 -11.59
N TYR A 223 -1.37 8.11 -10.28
CA TYR A 223 -0.43 9.05 -9.67
C TYR A 223 1.01 8.84 -10.18
N GLY A 224 1.47 7.58 -10.26
CA GLY A 224 2.76 7.24 -10.85
C GLY A 224 2.90 7.73 -12.29
N LEU A 225 1.88 7.48 -13.12
CA LEU A 225 1.86 7.94 -14.51
C LEU A 225 1.82 9.47 -14.62
N THR A 226 1.08 10.17 -13.75
CA THR A 226 1.10 11.65 -13.74
C THR A 226 2.49 12.19 -13.48
N THR A 227 3.24 11.57 -12.57
CA THR A 227 4.61 11.97 -12.23
C THR A 227 5.54 11.83 -13.43
N SER A 228 5.43 10.72 -14.17
CA SER A 228 6.20 10.50 -15.41
C SER A 228 5.86 11.56 -16.48
N LEU A 229 4.58 11.84 -16.71
CA LEU A 229 4.14 12.83 -17.71
C LEU A 229 4.55 14.27 -17.35
N MET A 230 4.53 14.64 -16.07
CA MET A 230 5.02 15.94 -15.63
C MET A 230 6.52 16.12 -15.94
N ARG A 231 7.35 15.09 -15.68
CA ARG A 231 8.77 15.10 -16.06
C ARG A 231 8.97 15.14 -17.57
N GLY A 232 8.05 14.55 -18.33
CA GLY A 232 8.02 14.57 -19.80
C GLY A 232 7.49 15.87 -20.43
N GLY A 233 7.45 16.98 -19.69
CA GLY A 233 7.10 18.30 -20.21
C GLY A 233 5.63 18.71 -20.08
N MET A 234 4.78 17.92 -19.41
CA MET A 234 3.35 18.25 -19.23
C MET A 234 3.04 18.94 -17.88
N MET A 235 4.03 19.59 -17.24
CA MET A 235 3.89 20.11 -15.86
C MET A 235 2.77 21.12 -15.64
N ASN A 236 2.37 21.85 -16.69
CA ASN A 236 1.35 22.90 -16.64
C ASN A 236 0.05 22.48 -17.35
N ASN A 237 -0.09 21.22 -17.76
CA ASN A 237 -1.32 20.74 -18.37
C ASN A 237 -2.44 20.65 -17.33
N SER A 238 -3.50 21.44 -17.52
CA SER A 238 -4.61 21.56 -16.57
C SER A 238 -5.30 20.22 -16.26
N GLU A 239 -5.51 19.38 -17.27
CA GLU A 239 -6.14 18.06 -17.08
C GLU A 239 -5.24 17.11 -16.28
N LEU A 240 -3.95 17.07 -16.57
CA LEU A 240 -2.97 16.26 -15.84
C LEU A 240 -2.90 16.67 -14.37
N LEU A 241 -2.83 17.98 -14.11
CA LEU A 241 -2.85 18.54 -12.77
C LEU A 241 -4.15 18.18 -12.04
N PHE A 242 -5.29 18.20 -12.74
CA PHE A 242 -6.58 17.86 -12.16
C PHE A 242 -6.65 16.38 -11.76
N VAL A 243 -6.16 15.46 -12.62
CA VAL A 243 -6.07 14.03 -12.27
C VAL A 243 -5.16 13.81 -11.07
N ARG A 244 -3.99 14.48 -11.06
CA ARG A 244 -3.05 14.39 -9.95
C ARG A 244 -3.66 14.91 -8.64
N ALA A 245 -4.37 16.03 -8.68
CA ALA A 245 -5.09 16.58 -7.54
C ALA A 245 -6.14 15.60 -7.00
N ARG A 246 -6.91 14.92 -7.87
CA ARG A 246 -7.86 13.88 -7.47
C ARG A 246 -7.19 12.67 -6.81
N CYS A 247 -6.03 12.25 -7.32
CA CYS A 247 -5.25 11.18 -6.71
C CYS A 247 -4.76 11.59 -5.32
N LEU A 248 -4.21 12.81 -5.18
CA LEU A 248 -3.76 13.35 -3.89
C LEU A 248 -4.89 13.49 -2.88
N TYR A 249 -6.06 13.94 -3.32
CA TYR A 249 -7.27 13.96 -2.50
C TYR A 249 -7.61 12.57 -1.99
N SER A 250 -7.65 11.57 -2.89
CA SER A 250 -7.93 10.17 -2.54
C SER A 250 -6.92 9.60 -1.53
N MET A 251 -5.64 9.97 -1.65
CA MET A 251 -4.59 9.61 -0.69
C MET A 251 -4.68 10.39 0.64
N GLY A 252 -5.49 11.46 0.71
CA GLY A 252 -5.63 12.32 1.89
C GLY A 252 -4.61 13.45 2.00
N SER A 253 -3.83 13.70 0.95
CA SER A 253 -2.84 14.78 0.86
C SER A 253 -3.53 16.08 0.41
N LEU A 254 -4.35 16.66 1.29
CA LEU A 254 -5.21 17.79 0.96
C LEU A 254 -4.44 19.05 0.56
N ASP A 255 -3.33 19.37 1.23
CA ASP A 255 -2.56 20.58 0.95
C ASP A 255 -1.96 20.56 -0.46
N GLU A 256 -1.38 19.42 -0.86
CA GLU A 256 -0.85 19.22 -2.21
C GLU A 256 -1.96 19.22 -3.27
N CYS A 257 -3.13 18.66 -2.95
CA CYS A 257 -4.31 18.75 -3.79
C CYS A 257 -4.70 20.22 -4.04
N VAL A 258 -4.82 21.02 -2.98
CA VAL A 258 -5.15 22.45 -3.05
C VAL A 258 -4.10 23.23 -3.85
N LYS A 259 -2.81 22.92 -3.69
CA LYS A 259 -1.73 23.54 -4.49
C LYS A 259 -1.92 23.31 -5.99
N HIS A 260 -2.15 22.08 -6.42
CA HIS A 260 -2.36 21.79 -7.84
C HIS A 260 -3.67 22.38 -8.38
N LEU A 261 -4.76 22.36 -7.60
CA LEU A 261 -6.01 23.02 -8.00
C LEU A 261 -5.83 24.54 -8.15
N LYS A 262 -5.04 25.17 -7.27
CA LYS A 262 -4.66 26.58 -7.39
C LYS A 262 -3.82 26.82 -8.65
N GLN A 263 -2.87 25.95 -8.96
CA GLN A 263 -2.04 26.04 -10.17
C GLN A 263 -2.90 26.01 -11.44
N ILE A 264 -3.92 25.16 -11.49
CA ILE A 264 -4.89 25.13 -12.62
C ILE A 264 -5.60 26.48 -12.72
N LEU A 265 -6.14 27.00 -11.61
CA LEU A 265 -6.89 28.25 -11.60
C LEU A 265 -6.03 29.49 -11.88
N SER A 266 -4.71 29.40 -11.69
CA SER A 266 -3.77 30.45 -12.10
C SER A 266 -3.58 30.50 -13.62
N GLY A 267 -3.64 29.35 -14.30
CA GLY A 267 -3.54 29.29 -15.77
C GLY A 267 -4.88 29.38 -16.50
N ASP A 268 -5.94 28.88 -15.89
CA ASP A 268 -7.31 28.86 -16.41
C ASP A 268 -8.30 29.23 -15.28
N PRO A 269 -8.52 30.53 -15.05
CA PRO A 269 -9.42 30.99 -14.00
C PRO A 269 -10.86 30.49 -14.16
N ASP A 270 -11.31 30.25 -15.40
CA ASP A 270 -12.68 29.85 -15.75
C ASP A 270 -12.94 28.35 -15.70
N ASN A 271 -11.94 27.57 -15.25
CA ASN A 271 -12.09 26.15 -15.03
C ASN A 271 -13.10 25.85 -13.90
N LYS A 272 -14.38 25.70 -14.27
CA LYS A 272 -15.48 25.46 -13.32
C LYS A 272 -15.23 24.23 -12.43
N LYS A 273 -14.76 23.13 -13.02
CA LYS A 273 -14.47 21.88 -12.30
C LYS A 273 -13.38 22.07 -11.25
N ALA A 274 -12.26 22.70 -11.62
CA ALA A 274 -11.18 22.98 -10.68
C ALA A 274 -11.61 23.98 -9.59
N ARG A 275 -12.44 24.98 -9.92
CA ARG A 275 -12.93 25.99 -8.98
C ARG A 275 -13.83 25.39 -7.90
N GLU A 276 -14.77 24.55 -8.30
CA GLU A 276 -15.68 23.85 -7.38
C GLU A 276 -14.91 22.92 -6.44
N GLU A 277 -14.02 22.11 -7.00
CA GLU A 277 -13.15 21.22 -6.23
C GLU A 277 -12.22 21.98 -5.28
N PHE A 278 -11.59 23.05 -5.76
CA PHE A 278 -10.71 23.89 -4.96
C PHE A 278 -11.44 24.44 -3.73
N LYS A 279 -12.63 25.01 -3.92
CA LYS A 279 -13.43 25.55 -2.81
C LYS A 279 -13.74 24.47 -1.78
N ARG A 280 -14.18 23.30 -2.23
CA ARG A 280 -14.53 22.17 -1.37
C ARG A 280 -13.34 21.65 -0.57
N VAL A 281 -12.25 21.30 -1.26
CA VAL A 281 -11.06 20.71 -0.63
C VAL A 281 -10.35 21.71 0.26
N LYS A 282 -10.31 23.01 -0.11
CA LYS A 282 -9.72 24.07 0.72
C LYS A 282 -10.43 24.21 2.06
N VAL A 283 -11.77 24.21 2.09
CA VAL A 283 -12.52 24.32 3.35
C VAL A 283 -12.29 23.08 4.21
N LEU A 284 -12.28 21.87 3.62
CA LEU A 284 -11.96 20.64 4.34
C LEU A 284 -10.53 20.67 4.92
N ALA A 285 -9.54 21.11 4.15
CA ALA A 285 -8.15 21.22 4.60
C ALA A 285 -8.00 22.20 5.76
N ALA A 286 -8.67 23.37 5.67
CA ALA A 286 -8.70 24.35 6.75
C ALA A 286 -9.34 23.77 8.01
N LYS A 287 -10.51 23.12 7.89
CA LYS A 287 -11.22 22.50 9.01
C LYS A 287 -10.39 21.42 9.70
N LYS A 288 -9.72 20.57 8.93
CA LYS A 288 -8.78 19.57 9.47
C LYS A 288 -7.60 20.23 10.19
N THR A 289 -7.05 21.31 9.64
CA THR A 289 -5.95 22.04 10.27
C THR A 289 -6.37 22.70 11.59
N GLU A 290 -7.56 23.29 11.63
CA GLU A 290 -8.17 23.79 12.87
C GLU A 290 -8.31 22.69 13.92
N ALA A 291 -8.81 21.51 13.53
CA ALA A 291 -8.95 20.35 14.42
C ALA A 291 -7.60 19.86 14.96
N ASP A 292 -6.59 19.73 14.09
CA ASP A 292 -5.23 19.35 14.47
C ASP A 292 -4.61 20.37 15.45
N ASN A 293 -4.86 21.66 15.24
CA ASN A 293 -4.37 22.71 16.13
C ASN A 293 -5.06 22.68 17.49
N ALA A 294 -6.39 22.53 17.52
CA ALA A 294 -7.14 22.35 18.77
C ALA A 294 -6.62 21.12 19.56
N TYR A 295 -6.35 20.01 18.86
CA TYR A 295 -5.77 18.82 19.46
C TYR A 295 -4.37 19.08 20.04
N LYS A 296 -3.50 19.76 19.30
CA LYS A 296 -2.15 20.12 19.78
C LYS A 296 -2.18 21.06 20.98
N SER A 297 -3.20 21.92 21.06
CA SER A 297 -3.45 22.79 22.21
C SER A 297 -4.16 22.09 23.37
N SER A 298 -4.31 20.76 23.33
CA SER A 298 -5.01 19.94 24.33
C SER A 298 -6.49 20.30 24.53
N ASN A 299 -7.08 21.07 23.61
CA ASN A 299 -8.51 21.38 23.60
C ASN A 299 -9.24 20.25 22.87
N PHE A 300 -9.34 19.10 23.52
CA PHE A 300 -9.82 17.87 22.89
C PHE A 300 -11.31 17.92 22.54
N ASP A 301 -12.16 18.59 23.33
CA ASP A 301 -13.58 18.78 23.02
C ASP A 301 -13.77 19.57 21.71
N SER A 302 -13.04 20.67 21.55
CA SER A 302 -13.04 21.44 20.30
C SER A 302 -12.50 20.61 19.13
N ALA A 303 -11.44 19.84 19.34
CA ALA A 303 -10.90 18.94 18.32
C ALA A 303 -11.94 17.89 17.88
N VAL A 304 -12.69 17.29 18.82
CA VAL A 304 -13.78 16.34 18.52
C VAL A 304 -14.85 16.99 17.65
N SER A 305 -15.30 18.20 17.99
CA SER A 305 -16.29 18.94 17.19
C SER A 305 -15.78 19.21 15.78
N LEU A 306 -14.55 19.74 15.65
CA LEU A 306 -13.97 20.10 14.35
C LEU A 306 -13.68 18.86 13.47
N TYR A 307 -13.24 17.75 14.06
CA TYR A 307 -13.10 16.49 13.32
C TYR A 307 -14.47 15.95 12.86
N THR A 308 -15.53 16.12 13.65
CA THR A 308 -16.88 15.71 13.26
C THR A 308 -17.35 16.46 12.01
N GLU A 309 -17.16 17.78 11.98
CA GLU A 309 -17.43 18.58 10.77
C GLU A 309 -16.59 18.11 9.57
N ALA A 310 -15.28 17.87 9.78
CA ALA A 310 -14.41 17.38 8.71
C ALA A 310 -14.84 16.01 8.16
N ILE A 311 -15.32 15.11 9.02
CA ILE A 311 -15.81 13.77 8.66
C ILE A 311 -17.06 13.88 7.77
N GLU A 312 -17.98 14.81 8.08
CA GLU A 312 -19.18 15.06 7.27
C GLU A 312 -18.83 15.64 5.90
N MET A 313 -17.83 16.53 5.86
CA MET A 313 -17.33 17.13 4.62
C MET A 313 -16.62 16.11 3.71
N ALA A 314 -15.97 15.08 4.27
CA ALA A 314 -15.22 14.06 3.54
C ALA A 314 -16.06 12.86 3.05
N LYS A 315 -17.37 13.05 2.84
CA LYS A 315 -18.33 11.97 2.53
C LYS A 315 -18.00 11.14 1.28
N ASP A 316 -17.32 11.72 0.30
CA ASP A 316 -16.94 11.09 -0.96
C ASP A 316 -15.56 10.41 -0.94
N ASN A 317 -14.88 10.41 0.20
CA ASN A 317 -13.56 9.80 0.35
C ASN A 317 -13.49 8.88 1.58
N PRO A 318 -13.89 7.60 1.44
CA PRO A 318 -13.90 6.64 2.54
C PRO A 318 -12.53 6.46 3.22
N ALA A 319 -11.45 6.36 2.43
CA ALA A 319 -10.10 6.16 2.95
C ALA A 319 -9.62 7.38 3.76
N TYR A 320 -9.90 8.59 3.30
CA TYR A 320 -9.58 9.80 4.07
C TYR A 320 -10.45 9.93 5.33
N LYS A 321 -11.74 9.57 5.22
CA LYS A 321 -12.68 9.58 6.34
C LYS A 321 -12.23 8.63 7.45
N ALA A 322 -11.67 7.47 7.12
CA ALA A 322 -11.05 6.56 8.10
C ALA A 322 -9.92 7.22 8.92
N LYS A 323 -9.08 8.03 8.27
CA LYS A 323 -8.01 8.80 8.94
C LYS A 323 -8.59 9.83 9.92
N LEU A 324 -9.66 10.52 9.53
CA LEU A 324 -10.33 11.50 10.39
C LEU A 324 -10.99 10.84 11.60
N TYR A 325 -11.65 9.69 11.43
CA TYR A 325 -12.19 8.91 12.55
C TYR A 325 -11.10 8.51 13.54
N ASN A 326 -9.95 8.03 13.08
CA ASN A 326 -8.85 7.70 14.00
C ASN A 326 -8.27 8.92 14.72
N ASN A 327 -8.23 10.08 14.07
CA ASN A 327 -7.81 11.33 14.73
C ASN A 327 -8.82 11.73 15.81
N ARG A 328 -10.12 11.65 15.53
CA ARG A 328 -11.18 11.90 16.52
C ARG A 328 -11.18 10.88 17.66
N ALA A 329 -10.96 9.59 17.35
CA ALA A 329 -10.76 8.54 18.35
C ALA A 329 -9.57 8.86 19.28
N THR A 330 -8.50 9.44 18.73
CA THR A 330 -7.36 9.87 19.53
C THR A 330 -7.74 11.02 20.47
N ALA A 331 -8.55 11.98 20.02
CA ALA A 331 -9.09 13.03 20.91
C ALA A 331 -9.99 12.44 22.02
N HIS A 332 -10.92 11.54 21.68
CA HIS A 332 -11.74 10.82 22.67
C HIS A 332 -10.92 10.04 23.68
N SER A 333 -9.86 9.35 23.24
CA SER A 333 -8.95 8.64 24.14
C SER A 333 -8.24 9.57 25.13
N ASN A 334 -7.93 10.81 24.77
CA ASN A 334 -7.33 11.78 25.71
C ASN A 334 -8.38 12.35 26.69
N LEU A 335 -9.65 12.41 26.28
CA LEU A 335 -10.79 12.73 27.14
C LEU A 335 -11.20 11.58 28.08
N ARG A 336 -10.58 10.40 27.95
CA ARG A 336 -10.97 9.14 28.61
C ARG A 336 -12.33 8.57 28.18
N ASN A 337 -12.84 9.05 27.05
CA ASN A 337 -14.05 8.56 26.40
C ASN A 337 -13.72 7.30 25.57
N HIS A 338 -13.44 6.20 26.26
CA HIS A 338 -12.91 4.98 25.63
C HIS A 338 -13.96 4.24 24.79
N GLU A 339 -15.25 4.34 25.10
CA GLU A 339 -16.33 3.75 24.31
C GLU A 339 -16.46 4.43 22.95
N GLU A 340 -16.46 5.76 22.92
CA GLU A 340 -16.51 6.56 21.70
C GLU A 340 -15.25 6.37 20.86
N CYS A 341 -14.08 6.27 21.50
CA CYS A 341 -12.83 5.91 20.80
C CYS A 341 -12.94 4.56 20.09
N VAL A 342 -13.52 3.54 20.75
CA VAL A 342 -13.75 2.22 20.13
C VAL A 342 -14.74 2.31 18.98
N GLY A 343 -15.80 3.12 19.11
CA GLY A 343 -16.77 3.41 18.05
C GLY A 343 -16.10 4.00 16.82
N ASP A 344 -15.33 5.08 16.99
CA ASP A 344 -14.61 5.74 15.89
C ASP A 344 -13.59 4.83 15.21
N CYS A 345 -12.82 4.06 15.99
CA CYS A 345 -11.88 3.11 15.40
C CYS A 345 -12.60 2.00 14.61
N THR A 346 -13.80 1.61 15.05
CA THR A 346 -14.60 0.60 14.36
C THR A 346 -15.12 1.12 13.02
N GLU A 347 -15.61 2.36 12.97
CA GLU A 347 -15.99 3.00 11.70
C GLU A 347 -14.77 3.22 10.79
N ALA A 348 -13.61 3.59 11.34
CA ALA A 348 -12.37 3.69 10.57
C ALA A 348 -11.98 2.35 9.91
N ILE A 349 -12.01 1.25 10.65
CA ILE A 349 -11.68 -0.10 10.16
C ILE A 349 -12.70 -0.58 9.11
N LYS A 350 -13.98 -0.23 9.27
CA LYS A 350 -15.02 -0.54 8.30
C LYS A 350 -14.80 0.16 6.96
N LEU A 351 -14.29 1.39 6.98
CA LEU A 351 -13.99 2.19 5.79
C LEU A 351 -12.66 1.80 5.14
N ASP A 352 -11.66 1.49 5.95
CA ASP A 352 -10.33 1.06 5.52
C ASP A 352 -9.83 -0.10 6.42
N PRO A 353 -10.07 -1.36 5.99
CA PRO A 353 -9.67 -2.55 6.74
C PRO A 353 -8.16 -2.71 6.95
N ASP A 354 -7.34 -2.02 6.15
CA ASP A 354 -5.89 -2.08 6.20
C ASP A 354 -5.30 -0.90 6.99
N TYR A 355 -6.14 -0.06 7.59
CA TYR A 355 -5.69 1.07 8.40
C TYR A 355 -5.18 0.63 9.79
N ALA A 356 -3.92 0.15 9.80
CA ALA A 356 -3.24 -0.43 10.95
C ALA A 356 -3.39 0.40 12.25
N LYS A 357 -3.26 1.72 12.17
CA LYS A 357 -3.31 2.61 13.35
C LYS A 357 -4.64 2.53 14.12
N ALA A 358 -5.76 2.31 13.43
CA ALA A 358 -7.06 2.19 14.06
C ALA A 358 -7.17 0.93 14.93
N TYR A 359 -6.59 -0.20 14.51
CA TYR A 359 -6.56 -1.43 15.32
C TYR A 359 -5.76 -1.23 16.61
N ASN A 360 -4.56 -0.64 16.52
CA ASN A 360 -3.74 -0.35 17.70
C ASN A 360 -4.47 0.56 18.70
N LYS A 361 -5.17 1.59 18.20
CA LYS A 361 -5.93 2.54 19.01
C LYS A 361 -7.15 1.89 19.67
N ARG A 362 -7.90 1.07 18.91
CA ARG A 362 -9.04 0.32 19.42
C ARG A 362 -8.63 -0.66 20.49
N ALA A 363 -7.58 -1.46 20.24
CA ALA A 363 -7.03 -2.41 21.20
C ALA A 363 -6.62 -1.74 22.52
N ALA A 364 -5.92 -0.60 22.45
CA ALA A 364 -5.53 0.14 23.64
C ALA A 364 -6.74 0.60 24.47
N SER A 365 -7.80 1.08 23.82
CA SER A 365 -9.01 1.55 24.51
C SER A 365 -9.83 0.38 25.08
N LEU A 366 -9.90 -0.74 24.36
CA LEU A 366 -10.54 -1.97 24.83
C LEU A 366 -9.86 -2.54 26.07
N CYS A 367 -8.52 -2.54 26.13
CA CYS A 367 -7.79 -2.92 27.35
C CYS A 367 -8.11 -2.00 28.54
N ILE A 368 -8.36 -0.71 28.32
CA ILE A 368 -8.72 0.22 29.39
C ILE A 368 -10.14 -0.05 29.90
N LEU A 369 -11.09 -0.38 29.02
CA LEU A 369 -12.44 -0.80 29.42
C LEU A 369 -12.40 -2.09 30.26
N GLY A 370 -11.45 -2.98 29.99
CA GLY A 370 -11.04 -4.04 30.93
C GLY A 370 -11.99 -5.22 31.10
N GLU A 371 -13.17 -5.21 30.46
CA GLU A 371 -14.03 -6.40 30.45
C GLU A 371 -13.39 -7.54 29.66
N LYS A 372 -13.64 -8.78 30.07
CA LYS A 372 -13.09 -9.98 29.44
C LYS A 372 -13.25 -9.99 27.92
N VAL A 373 -14.47 -9.70 27.43
CA VAL A 373 -14.81 -9.67 26.00
C VAL A 373 -14.02 -8.57 25.26
N HIS A 374 -13.86 -7.40 25.88
CA HIS A 374 -13.07 -6.31 25.31
C HIS A 374 -11.59 -6.67 25.22
N ILE A 375 -11.01 -7.30 26.25
CA ILE A 375 -9.59 -7.70 26.24
C ILE A 375 -9.32 -8.79 25.19
N GLU A 376 -10.21 -9.77 25.04
CA GLU A 376 -10.11 -10.79 23.98
C GLU A 376 -10.05 -10.14 22.58
N LYS A 377 -10.95 -9.18 22.34
CA LYS A 377 -10.96 -8.40 21.10
C LYS A 377 -9.71 -7.53 20.94
N ALA A 378 -9.19 -6.95 22.02
CA ALA A 378 -7.96 -6.16 21.99
C ALA A 378 -6.74 -6.97 21.54
N ILE A 379 -6.64 -8.23 21.98
CA ILE A 379 -5.57 -9.14 21.56
C ILE A 379 -5.64 -9.37 20.04
N GLN A 380 -6.83 -9.66 19.51
CA GLN A 380 -7.06 -9.85 18.07
C GLN A 380 -6.67 -8.59 17.27
N ASP A 381 -7.08 -7.42 17.76
CA ASP A 381 -6.74 -6.14 17.13
C ASP A 381 -5.23 -5.86 17.14
N TYR A 382 -4.53 -6.19 18.23
CA TYR A 382 -3.06 -6.08 18.26
C TYR A 382 -2.37 -7.03 17.29
N GLU A 383 -2.84 -8.27 17.17
CA GLU A 383 -2.32 -9.24 16.21
C GLU A 383 -2.53 -8.74 14.76
N LYS A 384 -3.72 -8.22 14.46
CA LYS A 384 -4.01 -7.60 13.16
C LYS A 384 -3.14 -6.38 12.91
N TYR A 385 -2.94 -5.52 13.90
CA TYR A 385 -2.02 -4.39 13.81
C TYR A 385 -0.58 -4.82 13.50
N ALA A 386 -0.07 -5.85 14.19
CA ALA A 386 1.27 -6.39 13.95
C ALA A 386 1.43 -6.92 12.51
N SER A 387 0.40 -7.58 11.98
CA SER A 387 0.42 -8.09 10.60
C SER A 387 0.48 -6.98 9.54
N LEU A 388 -0.08 -5.79 9.83
CA LEU A 388 -0.16 -4.67 8.89
C LEU A 388 1.01 -3.68 9.02
N ALA A 389 1.60 -3.53 10.21
CA ALA A 389 2.58 -2.49 10.51
C ALA A 389 4.06 -2.86 10.21
N GLY A 390 4.33 -4.11 9.82
CA GLY A 390 5.67 -4.61 9.51
C GLY A 390 6.50 -5.06 10.73
N GLU A 391 7.66 -5.66 10.49
CA GLU A 391 8.47 -6.34 11.52
C GLU A 391 9.00 -5.41 12.62
N GLU A 392 9.31 -4.15 12.32
CA GLU A 392 9.87 -3.20 13.28
C GLU A 392 8.92 -2.97 14.47
N VAL A 393 7.62 -2.96 14.20
CA VAL A 393 6.56 -2.70 15.19
C VAL A 393 6.21 -3.98 15.98
N HIS A 394 6.59 -5.16 15.46
CA HIS A 394 6.25 -6.45 16.05
C HIS A 394 6.76 -6.62 17.49
N ARG A 395 7.96 -6.11 17.82
CA ARG A 395 8.52 -6.20 19.18
C ARG A 395 7.76 -5.38 20.20
N GLU A 396 7.30 -4.18 19.82
CA GLU A 396 6.48 -3.33 20.69
C GLU A 396 5.11 -3.97 20.91
N VAL A 397 4.49 -4.45 19.84
CA VAL A 397 3.14 -5.02 19.89
C VAL A 397 3.13 -6.35 20.62
N SER A 398 4.16 -7.18 20.48
CA SER A 398 4.32 -8.42 21.26
C SER A 398 4.28 -8.16 22.77
N ARG A 399 4.84 -7.04 23.25
CA ARG A 399 4.76 -6.65 24.66
C ARG A 399 3.33 -6.27 25.05
N LYS A 400 2.61 -5.54 24.20
CA LYS A 400 1.19 -5.19 24.44
C LYS A 400 0.29 -6.42 24.45
N ILE A 401 0.49 -7.37 23.53
CA ILE A 401 -0.24 -8.65 23.50
C ILE A 401 0.02 -9.45 24.78
N LYS A 402 1.28 -9.56 25.22
CA LYS A 402 1.60 -10.22 26.50
C LYS A 402 0.90 -9.54 27.68
N ALA A 403 0.92 -8.21 27.75
CA ALA A 403 0.24 -7.46 28.80
C ALA A 403 -1.28 -7.68 28.77
N ALA A 404 -1.90 -7.65 27.58
CA ALA A 404 -3.32 -7.92 27.41
C ALA A 404 -3.69 -9.36 27.78
N LYS A 405 -2.84 -10.36 27.48
CA LYS A 405 -3.04 -11.76 27.92
C LYS A 405 -2.97 -11.91 29.44
N VAL A 406 -2.04 -11.22 30.10
CA VAL A 406 -2.00 -11.17 31.58
C VAL A 406 -3.25 -10.51 32.14
N GLN A 407 -3.70 -9.42 31.52
CA GLN A 407 -4.94 -8.75 31.92
C GLN A 407 -6.16 -9.66 31.72
N LEU A 408 -6.22 -10.41 30.62
CA LEU A 408 -7.28 -11.39 30.34
C LEU A 408 -7.29 -12.51 31.38
N LYS A 409 -6.11 -13.02 31.77
CA LYS A 409 -5.98 -14.03 32.83
C LYS A 409 -6.56 -13.49 34.14
N ARG A 410 -6.18 -12.26 34.52
CA ARG A 410 -6.70 -11.58 35.72
C ARG A 410 -8.22 -11.33 35.65
N ALA A 411 -8.72 -10.86 34.52
CA ALA A 411 -10.15 -10.61 34.31
C ALA A 411 -10.98 -11.91 34.23
N SER A 412 -10.34 -13.02 33.88
CA SER A 412 -10.95 -14.37 33.85
C SER A 412 -10.78 -15.14 35.16
N ARG A 413 -10.06 -14.58 36.14
CA ARG A 413 -9.84 -15.20 37.45
C ARG A 413 -11.19 -15.36 38.15
N LYS A 414 -11.47 -16.59 38.60
CA LYS A 414 -12.68 -16.89 39.36
C LYS A 414 -12.62 -16.21 40.71
N ASP A 415 -13.69 -15.53 41.09
CA ASP A 415 -13.87 -15.00 42.44
C ASP A 415 -14.53 -16.07 43.32
N PHE A 416 -13.70 -16.84 44.05
CA PHE A 416 -14.17 -17.94 44.89
C PHE A 416 -15.09 -17.50 46.03
N TYR A 417 -14.90 -16.30 46.57
CA TYR A 417 -15.79 -15.74 47.60
C TYR A 417 -17.18 -15.47 47.04
N LYS A 418 -17.23 -14.86 45.84
CA LYS A 418 -18.49 -14.63 45.12
C LYS A 418 -19.18 -15.92 44.69
N ILE A 419 -18.41 -16.95 44.28
CA ILE A 419 -18.94 -18.27 43.92
C ILE A 419 -19.63 -18.93 45.13
N LEU A 420 -19.02 -18.86 46.32
CA LEU A 420 -19.63 -19.38 47.55
C LEU A 420 -20.71 -18.45 48.13
N GLY A 421 -20.77 -17.19 47.69
CA GLY A 421 -21.70 -16.19 48.21
C GLY A 421 -21.35 -15.71 49.62
N VAL A 422 -20.05 -15.64 49.93
CA VAL A 422 -19.51 -15.19 51.22
C VAL A 422 -18.64 -13.93 51.03
N LYS A 423 -18.40 -13.20 52.12
CA LYS A 423 -17.47 -12.06 52.12
C LYS A 423 -16.02 -12.56 52.24
N GLN A 424 -15.05 -11.70 51.91
CA GLN A 424 -13.63 -12.03 51.97
C GLN A 424 -13.13 -12.28 53.42
N ASP A 425 -13.75 -11.62 54.40
CA ASP A 425 -13.50 -11.79 55.83
C ASP A 425 -14.25 -12.97 56.46
N ALA A 426 -14.94 -13.79 55.66
CA ALA A 426 -15.70 -14.93 56.16
C ALA A 426 -14.83 -15.92 56.94
N THR A 427 -15.37 -16.36 58.08
CA THR A 427 -14.77 -17.39 58.93
C THR A 427 -14.83 -18.76 58.26
N GLU A 428 -13.97 -19.68 58.68
CA GLU A 428 -13.95 -21.06 58.16
C GLU A 428 -15.32 -21.75 58.29
N SER A 429 -16.04 -21.50 59.40
CA SER A 429 -17.39 -22.01 59.63
C SER A 429 -18.42 -21.47 58.62
N GLU A 430 -18.32 -20.20 58.25
CA GLU A 430 -19.19 -19.56 57.26
C GLU A 430 -18.91 -20.07 55.86
N ILE A 431 -17.64 -20.20 55.47
CA ILE A 431 -17.20 -20.81 54.20
C ILE A 431 -17.75 -22.25 54.10
N LYS A 432 -17.58 -23.04 55.16
CA LYS A 432 -18.06 -24.43 55.26
C LYS A 432 -19.59 -24.53 55.17
N LYS A 433 -20.32 -23.60 55.81
CA LYS A 433 -21.78 -23.53 55.74
C LYS A 433 -22.29 -23.13 54.35
N ALA A 434 -21.63 -22.16 53.71
CA ALA A 434 -21.97 -21.70 52.37
C ALA A 434 -21.73 -22.79 51.31
N TYR A 435 -20.57 -23.46 51.38
CA TYR A 435 -20.26 -24.63 50.56
C TYR A 435 -21.35 -25.69 50.65
N ARG A 436 -21.70 -26.18 51.85
CA ARG A 436 -22.77 -27.19 52.04
C ARG A 436 -24.07 -26.79 51.35
N LYS A 437 -24.50 -25.56 51.58
CA LYS A 437 -25.76 -25.05 51.05
C LYS A 437 -25.75 -25.03 49.52
N SER A 438 -24.65 -24.56 48.92
CA SER A 438 -24.51 -24.44 47.48
C SER A 438 -24.26 -25.79 46.79
N ALA A 439 -23.40 -26.64 47.35
CA ALA A 439 -23.12 -28.00 46.87
C ALA A 439 -24.38 -28.87 46.90
N LEU A 440 -25.14 -28.88 48.01
CA LEU A 440 -26.41 -29.61 48.10
C LEU A 440 -27.47 -29.06 47.14
N LYS A 441 -27.45 -27.77 46.80
CA LYS A 441 -28.40 -27.18 45.85
C LYS A 441 -28.10 -27.60 44.41
N ASN A 442 -26.82 -27.69 44.06
CA ASN A 442 -26.36 -27.91 42.68
C ASN A 442 -25.88 -29.35 42.42
N HIS A 443 -26.02 -30.26 43.39
CA HIS A 443 -25.61 -31.66 43.24
C HIS A 443 -26.29 -32.35 42.05
N PRO A 444 -25.57 -33.17 41.24
CA PRO A 444 -26.10 -33.84 40.06
C PRO A 444 -27.42 -34.60 40.30
N ASP A 445 -27.51 -35.35 41.41
CA ASP A 445 -28.72 -36.12 41.76
C ASP A 445 -29.99 -35.28 41.89
N ARG A 446 -29.89 -34.01 42.30
CA ARG A 446 -31.06 -33.13 42.43
C ARG A 446 -31.52 -32.55 41.10
N HIS A 447 -30.66 -32.59 40.09
CA HIS A 447 -30.94 -32.11 38.74
C HIS A 447 -31.05 -33.25 37.72
N ALA A 448 -31.04 -34.51 38.16
CA ALA A 448 -31.14 -35.69 37.30
C ALA A 448 -32.37 -35.68 36.36
N ASN A 449 -33.46 -35.07 36.81
CA ASN A 449 -34.72 -34.92 36.07
C ASN A 449 -34.94 -33.52 35.46
N SER A 450 -33.97 -32.61 35.58
CA SER A 450 -34.04 -31.25 35.03
C SER A 450 -33.76 -31.22 33.53
N SER A 451 -33.95 -30.07 32.88
CA SER A 451 -33.57 -29.91 31.46
C SER A 451 -32.06 -30.10 31.26
N GLU A 452 -31.63 -30.47 30.05
CA GLU A 452 -30.20 -30.63 29.75
C GLU A 452 -29.38 -29.34 29.94
N GLU A 453 -30.00 -28.17 29.72
CA GLU A 453 -29.37 -26.89 30.03
C GLU A 453 -29.23 -26.67 31.54
N ASP A 454 -30.24 -27.04 32.33
CA ASP A 454 -30.20 -26.93 33.79
C ASP A 454 -29.18 -27.88 34.41
N LYS A 455 -29.09 -29.11 33.91
CA LYS A 455 -28.06 -30.08 34.33
C LYS A 455 -26.67 -29.54 34.12
N LYS A 456 -26.37 -29.04 32.91
CA LYS A 456 -25.06 -28.44 32.60
C LYS A 456 -24.75 -27.23 33.47
N ARG A 457 -25.73 -26.37 33.73
CA ARG A 457 -25.56 -25.23 34.64
C ARG A 457 -25.26 -25.69 36.07
N ALA A 458 -26.03 -26.64 36.58
CA ALA A 458 -25.84 -27.18 37.92
C ALA A 458 -24.47 -27.85 38.06
N GLU A 459 -24.04 -28.62 37.07
CA GLU A 459 -22.73 -29.28 37.04
C GLU A 459 -21.57 -28.26 37.07
N VAL A 460 -21.63 -27.20 36.24
CA VAL A 460 -20.62 -26.13 36.25
C VAL A 460 -20.56 -25.43 37.60
N VAL A 461 -21.72 -25.07 38.18
CA VAL A 461 -21.78 -24.42 39.49
C VAL A 461 -21.28 -25.35 40.59
N PHE A 462 -21.66 -26.63 40.57
CA PHE A 462 -21.22 -27.62 41.54
C PHE A 462 -19.70 -27.79 41.52
N ARG A 463 -19.11 -27.89 40.33
CA ARG A 463 -17.65 -27.95 40.16
C ARG A 463 -16.97 -26.69 40.69
N ASP A 464 -17.46 -25.50 40.32
CA ASP A 464 -16.86 -24.23 40.74
C ASP A 464 -16.99 -23.99 42.26
N VAL A 465 -18.09 -24.42 42.87
CA VAL A 465 -18.31 -24.39 44.33
C VAL A 465 -17.36 -25.33 45.07
N ASN A 466 -17.09 -26.52 44.53
CA ASN A 466 -16.12 -27.45 45.10
C ASN A 466 -14.71 -26.88 45.04
N LEU A 467 -14.30 -26.36 43.87
CA LEU A 467 -12.99 -25.71 43.72
C LEU A 467 -12.84 -24.51 44.66
N ALA A 468 -13.89 -23.67 44.78
CA ALA A 468 -13.87 -22.55 45.70
C ALA A 468 -13.71 -22.98 47.16
N TYR A 469 -14.36 -24.07 47.57
CA TYR A 469 -14.22 -24.60 48.93
C TYR A 469 -12.83 -25.20 49.16
N GLU A 470 -12.28 -25.95 48.22
CA GLU A 470 -10.93 -26.51 48.32
C GLU A 470 -9.88 -25.42 48.56
N VAL A 471 -9.95 -24.31 47.81
CA VAL A 471 -9.01 -23.21 47.93
C VAL A 471 -9.22 -22.40 49.22
N LEU A 472 -10.47 -22.07 49.56
CA LEU A 472 -10.76 -21.17 50.69
C LEU A 472 -10.77 -21.87 52.06
N SER A 473 -10.84 -23.20 52.10
CA SER A 473 -10.80 -23.97 53.36
C SER A 473 -9.38 -24.29 53.83
N ASP A 474 -8.39 -24.34 52.92
CA ASP A 474 -6.99 -24.48 53.28
C ASP A 474 -6.38 -23.10 53.59
N PRO A 475 -5.83 -22.86 54.80
CA PRO A 475 -5.26 -21.56 55.17
C PRO A 475 -4.13 -21.08 54.26
N LYS A 476 -3.29 -21.99 53.74
CA LYS A 476 -2.18 -21.64 52.84
C LYS A 476 -2.70 -21.31 51.43
N LYS A 477 -3.60 -22.14 50.87
CA LYS A 477 -4.19 -21.86 49.55
C LYS A 477 -5.02 -20.58 49.58
N LYS A 478 -5.74 -20.33 50.67
CA LYS A 478 -6.49 -19.08 50.88
C LYS A 478 -5.56 -17.87 50.90
N ASP A 479 -4.47 -17.91 51.67
CA ASP A 479 -3.51 -16.81 51.74
C ASP A 479 -2.83 -16.55 50.38
N LEU A 480 -2.41 -17.59 49.66
CA LEU A 480 -1.87 -17.47 48.29
C LEU A 480 -2.90 -16.89 47.32
N TYR A 481 -4.15 -17.32 47.40
CA TYR A 481 -5.24 -16.79 46.60
C TYR A 481 -5.51 -15.30 46.94
N ASP A 482 -5.52 -14.93 48.21
CA ASP A 482 -5.69 -13.55 48.64
C ASP A 482 -4.50 -12.66 48.21
N GLN A 483 -3.29 -13.23 48.10
CA GLN A 483 -2.10 -12.58 47.56
C GLN A 483 -2.09 -12.46 46.01
N GLY A 484 -3.09 -13.02 45.33
CA GLY A 484 -3.26 -12.90 43.89
C GLY A 484 -2.61 -14.01 43.07
N VAL A 485 -2.21 -15.13 43.69
CA VAL A 485 -1.69 -16.32 42.99
C VAL A 485 -2.82 -16.99 42.21
N ASP A 486 -2.53 -17.41 40.99
CA ASP A 486 -3.52 -18.03 40.11
C ASP A 486 -3.96 -19.41 40.63
N GLU A 487 -5.23 -19.76 40.38
CA GLU A 487 -5.85 -21.01 40.87
C GLU A 487 -5.08 -22.29 40.47
N GLN A 488 -4.36 -22.25 39.35
CA GLN A 488 -3.58 -23.36 38.82
C GLN A 488 -2.22 -23.53 39.51
N ASP A 489 -1.73 -22.46 40.15
CA ASP A 489 -0.41 -22.41 40.76
C ASP A 489 -0.50 -22.56 42.30
N LEU A 490 -1.71 -22.69 42.87
CA LEU A 490 -1.91 -22.77 44.34
C LEU A 490 -1.28 -24.00 44.99
N ASP A 491 -1.04 -25.06 44.20
CA ASP A 491 -0.41 -26.29 44.65
C ASP A 491 1.10 -26.35 44.33
N ASP A 492 1.65 -25.32 43.67
CA ASP A 492 3.09 -25.26 43.37
C ASP A 492 3.88 -24.94 44.65
N PRO A 493 4.88 -25.76 45.05
CA PRO A 493 5.74 -25.47 46.20
C PRO A 493 6.48 -24.12 46.12
N ASN A 494 6.66 -23.59 44.89
CA ASN A 494 7.28 -22.30 44.61
C ASN A 494 6.27 -21.18 44.37
N ALA A 495 4.97 -21.44 44.57
CA ALA A 495 3.90 -20.45 44.49
C ALA A 495 4.21 -19.27 45.43
N GLY A 496 4.20 -18.04 44.89
CA GLY A 496 4.52 -16.83 45.63
C GLY A 496 5.99 -16.37 45.59
N MET A 497 6.94 -17.20 45.13
CA MET A 497 8.36 -16.83 45.01
C MET A 497 8.73 -16.18 43.66
N HIS A 498 7.93 -16.36 42.61
CA HIS A 498 8.24 -15.88 41.26
C HIS A 498 7.27 -14.80 40.80
N ARG A 499 7.57 -13.53 41.09
CA ARG A 499 7.01 -12.41 40.31
C ARG A 499 7.65 -12.39 38.92
N GLY A 500 7.15 -13.24 38.03
CA GLY A 500 7.31 -13.07 36.58
C GLY A 500 8.31 -14.00 35.90
N HIS A 501 7.92 -15.26 35.69
CA HIS A 501 8.19 -15.99 34.45
C HIS A 501 7.26 -17.22 34.39
N GLY A 502 6.60 -17.42 33.26
CA GLY A 502 5.68 -18.55 33.06
C GLY A 502 6.43 -19.88 33.16
N GLY A 503 5.92 -20.76 34.00
CA GLY A 503 6.39 -22.14 34.20
C GLY A 503 5.40 -23.14 33.59
N MET A 504 5.97 -24.19 33.03
CA MET A 504 5.37 -25.25 32.22
C MET A 504 4.53 -26.20 33.09
N GLY A 505 3.33 -26.55 32.61
CA GLY A 505 2.30 -27.24 33.40
C GLY A 505 2.64 -28.66 33.85
N GLY A 506 2.20 -28.97 35.08
CA GLY A 506 1.98 -30.32 35.60
C GLY A 506 0.49 -30.54 35.81
N GLY A 507 -0.03 -31.67 35.34
CA GLY A 507 -1.46 -32.00 35.37
C GLY A 507 -2.03 -32.08 36.78
N MET A 508 -3.20 -31.48 36.96
CA MET A 508 -4.03 -31.54 38.16
C MET A 508 -4.35 -32.99 38.55
N GLY A 509 -3.91 -33.39 39.75
CA GLY A 509 -4.44 -34.53 40.49
C GLY A 509 -5.34 -34.03 41.62
N GLY A 510 -6.54 -33.55 41.27
CA GLY A 510 -7.55 -33.11 42.24
C GLY A 510 -8.44 -34.25 42.72
N ILE A 511 -8.96 -34.16 43.94
CA ILE A 511 -9.97 -35.09 44.49
C ILE A 511 -11.27 -34.91 43.68
N ASP A 512 -11.92 -36.03 43.32
CA ASP A 512 -13.20 -35.99 42.60
C ASP A 512 -14.23 -35.13 43.39
N PRO A 513 -14.92 -34.16 42.75
CA PRO A 513 -15.84 -33.25 43.44
C PRO A 513 -16.96 -33.94 44.22
N SER A 514 -17.38 -35.12 43.79
CA SER A 514 -18.40 -35.93 44.46
C SER A 514 -17.80 -36.67 45.67
N VAL A 515 -16.54 -37.12 45.55
CA VAL A 515 -15.78 -37.72 46.66
C VAL A 515 -15.49 -36.69 47.75
N LEU A 516 -15.13 -35.44 47.40
CA LEU A 516 -14.91 -34.36 48.37
C LEU A 516 -16.21 -34.06 49.15
N PHE A 517 -17.34 -33.96 48.45
CA PHE A 517 -18.65 -33.76 49.08
C PHE A 517 -19.05 -34.96 49.98
N GLN A 518 -18.78 -36.19 49.53
CA GLN A 518 -19.10 -37.40 50.28
C GLN A 518 -18.23 -37.55 51.54
N MET A 519 -16.91 -37.35 51.44
CA MET A 519 -15.99 -37.32 52.59
C MET A 519 -16.44 -36.31 53.64
N PHE A 520 -16.89 -35.15 53.17
CA PHE A 520 -17.36 -34.08 54.02
C PHE A 520 -18.69 -34.41 54.74
N MET A 521 -19.66 -35.01 54.04
CA MET A 521 -20.93 -35.46 54.64
C MET A 521 -20.71 -36.61 55.63
N GLN A 522 -19.69 -37.44 55.39
CA GLN A 522 -19.32 -38.56 56.25
C GLN A 522 -18.62 -38.09 57.55
N GLN A 523 -17.82 -37.02 57.50
CA GLN A 523 -17.16 -36.43 58.67
C GLN A 523 -18.16 -35.86 59.71
N GLN A 524 -19.41 -35.58 59.32
CA GLN A 524 -20.46 -35.05 60.21
C GLN A 524 -21.53 -36.09 60.59
N GLY A 525 -21.49 -37.30 60.00
CA GLY A 525 -22.46 -38.38 60.23
C GLY A 525 -22.16 -39.29 61.44
N GLY A 526 -21.15 -38.98 62.25
CA GLY A 526 -20.78 -39.74 63.44
C GLY A 526 -21.66 -39.45 64.66
N GLY A 527 -22.94 -39.78 64.60
CA GLY A 527 -23.84 -39.62 65.76
C GLY A 527 -25.31 -39.87 65.43
N GLY A 528 -25.71 -41.14 65.41
CA GLY A 528 -27.12 -41.51 65.27
C GLY A 528 -27.33 -42.95 64.84
N GLY A 529 -27.03 -43.89 65.72
CA GLY A 529 -27.49 -45.27 65.55
C GLY A 529 -29.01 -45.35 65.71
N MET A 530 -29.67 -46.04 64.79
CA MET A 530 -30.92 -46.72 65.10
C MET A 530 -31.02 -47.96 64.20
N GLY A 531 -30.91 -49.13 64.83
CA GLY A 531 -31.26 -50.40 64.22
C GLY A 531 -32.78 -50.54 64.08
N GLY A 532 -33.17 -51.40 63.14
CA GLY A 532 -34.55 -51.83 62.93
C GLY A 532 -34.59 -52.78 61.74
N GLY A 533 -34.53 -54.08 62.03
CA GLY A 533 -34.64 -55.14 61.03
C GLY A 533 -36.08 -55.45 60.60
N MET A 534 -36.20 -56.56 59.87
CA MET A 534 -37.34 -57.10 59.08
C MET A 534 -37.50 -56.45 57.70
N GLY A 535 -37.57 -57.17 56.58
CA GLY A 535 -37.73 -58.61 56.35
C GLY A 535 -38.64 -58.81 55.14
N GLY A 536 -38.21 -59.66 54.19
CA GLY A 536 -39.10 -60.34 53.24
C GLY A 536 -38.95 -59.99 51.75
N GLY A 537 -38.69 -61.03 50.94
CA GLY A 537 -39.45 -61.19 49.69
C GLY A 537 -38.74 -61.09 48.33
N MET A 538 -37.91 -62.08 48.01
CA MET A 538 -38.02 -62.97 46.82
C MET A 538 -38.24 -62.41 45.39
N GLY A 539 -37.37 -62.86 44.47
CA GLY A 539 -37.59 -62.96 43.01
C GLY A 539 -36.62 -62.10 42.19
N GLY A 540 -35.79 -62.58 41.26
CA GLY A 540 -35.66 -63.86 40.58
C GLY A 540 -35.24 -63.60 39.12
N GLY A 541 -34.13 -64.20 38.65
CA GLY A 541 -33.62 -64.15 37.27
C GLY A 541 -32.50 -63.10 37.09
N GLY A 542 -31.23 -63.41 36.83
CA GLY A 542 -30.65 -64.56 36.14
C GLY A 542 -30.65 -64.33 34.64
N PHE A 543 -29.53 -63.84 34.07
CA PHE A 543 -28.79 -64.43 32.95
C PHE A 543 -27.71 -63.47 32.40
N HIS A 544 -26.45 -63.92 32.57
CA HIS A 544 -25.30 -63.77 31.67
C HIS A 544 -25.64 -64.17 30.20
N PHE A 545 -24.89 -63.93 29.14
CA PHE A 545 -23.52 -63.46 28.85
C PHE A 545 -23.53 -63.02 27.36
N GLY A 546 -22.51 -62.26 26.95
CA GLY A 546 -22.15 -62.04 25.55
C GLY A 546 -20.99 -61.08 25.46
#